data_AF-A0A1V2QQS7-F1
#
_entry.id   AF-A0A1V2QQS7-F1
#
_cell.length_a   1.000
_cell.length_b   1.000
_cell.length_c   1.000
_cell.angle_alpha   90.00
_cell.angle_beta   90.00
_cell.angle_gamma   90.00
#
_symmetry.space_group_name_H-M   'P 1'
#
loop_
_entity.id
_entity.type
_entity.pdbx_description
1 polymer ?
#
loop_
_entity_poly.entity_id
_entity_poly.type
_entity_poly.pdbx_seq_one_letter_code
_entity_poly.pdbx_strand_id
1 'polypeptide(L)'
;MVPAQRTSGDGAPEVEAVSAVERYREIVALAGDSVERMRAADRARVRELLERLAASQDRMAEVIDQEKLVKQMVAEHWEAVVRLLWEERWFTMTTVPGPDESVPPRDQREYNTALELAFRALEEASQKRALLRRKGP
;
A
#
# COMPACT_ATOMS: atom_id res chain seq x y z
N MET A 1 11.93 0.05 -94.92
CA MET A 1 13.19 0.82 -94.86
C MET A 1 13.30 1.40 -93.45
N VAL A 2 14.18 0.87 -92.61
CA VAL A 2 14.45 1.34 -91.23
C VAL A 2 15.64 2.30 -91.32
N PRO A 3 15.62 3.53 -90.75
CA PRO A 3 16.04 3.83 -89.35
C PRO A 3 15.21 4.97 -88.70
N ALA A 4 15.32 5.38 -87.42
CA ALA A 4 16.47 5.46 -86.53
C ALA A 4 16.06 5.35 -85.03
N GLN A 5 17.04 4.90 -84.24
CA GLN A 5 17.01 4.72 -82.79
C GLN A 5 16.70 6.03 -82.04
N ARG A 6 15.74 6.00 -81.12
CA ARG A 6 15.67 6.95 -80.00
C ARG A 6 16.41 6.35 -78.82
N THR A 7 17.64 6.81 -78.60
CA THR A 7 18.32 6.69 -77.30
C THR A 7 17.56 7.56 -76.30
N SER A 8 16.64 6.95 -75.55
CA SER A 8 16.12 7.55 -74.31
C SER A 8 17.11 7.22 -73.21
N GLY A 9 18.20 7.97 -73.18
CA GLY A 9 19.11 8.01 -72.05
C GLY A 9 18.96 9.36 -71.40
N ASP A 10 17.94 9.53 -70.56
CA ASP A 10 17.84 10.69 -69.69
C ASP A 10 17.11 10.33 -68.40
N GLY A 11 17.78 10.57 -67.28
CA GLY A 11 17.15 10.78 -65.98
C GLY A 11 16.66 9.56 -65.19
N ALA A 12 17.53 8.62 -64.86
CA ALA A 12 17.43 8.03 -63.52
C ALA A 12 18.37 8.83 -62.62
N PRO A 13 17.89 9.52 -61.56
CA PRO A 13 18.81 10.06 -60.58
C PRO A 13 19.61 8.86 -60.06
N GLU A 14 20.92 8.92 -60.26
CA GLU A 14 21.87 8.04 -59.61
C GLU A 14 21.72 8.33 -58.12
N VAL A 15 20.79 7.62 -57.48
CA VAL A 15 20.66 7.62 -56.03
C VAL A 15 21.99 7.07 -55.59
N GLU A 16 22.86 7.96 -55.09
CA GLU A 16 24.17 7.63 -54.58
C GLU A 16 23.97 6.48 -53.58
N ALA A 17 24.24 5.28 -54.07
CA ALA A 17 23.77 4.06 -53.46
C ALA A 17 24.73 3.78 -52.32
N VAL A 18 24.48 4.38 -51.15
CA VAL A 18 25.07 3.98 -49.89
C VAL A 18 25.07 2.45 -49.87
N SER A 19 26.27 1.88 -49.78
CA SER A 19 26.49 0.45 -49.94
C SER A 19 25.53 -0.31 -49.03
N ALA A 20 24.98 -1.44 -49.48
CA ALA A 20 24.09 -2.25 -48.63
C ALA A 20 24.73 -2.58 -47.26
N VAL A 21 26.07 -2.64 -47.22
CA VAL A 21 26.86 -2.82 -45.99
C VAL A 21 26.79 -1.59 -45.08
N GLU A 22 26.83 -0.39 -45.63
CA GLU A 22 26.73 0.87 -44.87
C GLU A 22 25.33 1.05 -44.28
N ARG A 23 24.29 0.79 -45.08
CA ARG A 23 22.90 0.78 -44.58
C ARG A 23 22.67 -0.28 -43.49
N TYR A 24 23.24 -1.47 -43.65
CA TYR A 24 23.18 -2.50 -42.63
C TYR A 24 23.87 -2.06 -41.33
N ARG A 25 25.06 -1.44 -41.41
CA ARG A 25 25.77 -0.90 -40.24
C ARG A 25 24.96 0.19 -39.54
N GLU A 26 24.34 1.08 -40.29
CA GLU A 26 23.49 2.13 -39.74
C GLU A 26 22.28 1.56 -38.99
N ILE A 27 21.61 0.56 -39.57
CA ILE A 27 20.48 -0.11 -38.91
C ILE A 27 20.92 -0.82 -37.63
N VAL A 28 22.04 -1.53 -37.67
CA VAL A 28 22.59 -2.23 -36.48
C VAL A 28 22.99 -1.23 -35.40
N ALA A 29 23.59 -0.10 -35.77
CA ALA A 29 23.92 0.97 -34.84
C ALA A 29 22.65 1.55 -34.18
N LEU A 30 21.63 1.87 -34.98
CA LEU A 30 20.35 2.38 -34.48
C LEU A 30 19.65 1.38 -33.55
N ALA A 31 19.71 0.09 -33.88
CA ALA A 31 19.18 -0.98 -33.03
C ALA A 31 19.94 -1.06 -31.70
N GLY A 32 21.29 -0.98 -31.75
CA GLY A 32 22.15 -0.94 -30.56
C GLY A 32 21.82 0.24 -29.65
N ASP A 33 21.74 1.44 -30.20
CA ASP A 33 21.39 2.66 -29.46
C ASP A 33 19.99 2.59 -28.85
N SER A 34 19.04 1.97 -29.56
CA SER A 34 17.68 1.79 -29.05
C SER A 34 17.63 0.79 -27.89
N VAL A 35 18.39 -0.30 -27.96
CA VAL A 35 18.52 -1.26 -26.86
C VAL A 35 19.17 -0.61 -25.64
N GLU A 36 20.21 0.20 -25.81
CA GLU A 36 20.86 0.89 -24.69
C GLU A 36 19.94 1.92 -24.04
N ARG A 37 19.17 2.68 -24.83
CA ARG A 37 18.13 3.58 -24.29
C ARG A 37 17.06 2.81 -23.53
N MET A 38 16.60 1.68 -24.05
CA MET A 38 15.63 0.82 -23.37
C MET A 38 16.18 0.31 -22.03
N ARG A 39 17.41 -0.22 -22.02
CA ARG A 39 18.06 -0.68 -20.78
C ARG A 39 18.24 0.45 -19.77
N ALA A 40 18.57 1.66 -20.21
CA ALA A 40 18.68 2.81 -19.33
C ALA A 40 17.32 3.17 -18.69
N ALA A 41 16.25 3.16 -19.49
CA ALA A 41 14.88 3.37 -19.02
C ALA A 41 14.44 2.29 -18.04
N ASP A 42 14.72 1.01 -18.35
CA ASP A 42 14.41 -0.12 -17.47
C ASP A 42 15.14 0.01 -16.13
N ARG A 43 16.43 0.34 -16.14
CA ARG A 43 17.20 0.58 -14.90
C ARG A 43 16.60 1.73 -14.08
N ALA A 44 16.16 2.81 -14.73
CA ALA A 44 15.50 3.91 -14.05
C ALA A 44 14.17 3.46 -13.43
N ARG A 45 13.37 2.70 -14.18
CA ARG A 45 12.08 2.20 -13.73
C ARG A 45 12.21 1.20 -12.58
N VAL A 46 13.20 0.30 -12.64
CA VAL A 46 13.49 -0.65 -11.56
C VAL A 46 13.84 0.09 -10.27
N ARG A 47 14.68 1.14 -10.34
CA ARG A 47 15.00 1.95 -9.15
C ARG A 47 13.76 2.60 -8.54
N GLU A 48 12.93 3.25 -9.36
CA GLU A 48 11.67 3.85 -8.89
C GLU A 48 10.74 2.81 -8.24
N LEU A 49 10.63 1.62 -8.84
CA LEU A 49 9.78 0.56 -8.30
C LEU A 49 10.32 0.01 -6.97
N LEU A 50 11.64 -0.13 -6.83
CA LEU A 50 12.26 -0.56 -5.57
C LEU A 50 12.05 0.48 -4.46
N GLU A 51 12.18 1.77 -4.76
CA GLU A 51 11.91 2.85 -3.81
C GLU A 51 10.45 2.84 -3.36
N ARG A 52 9.52 2.69 -4.31
CA ARG A 52 8.08 2.59 -4.00
C ARG A 52 7.73 1.34 -3.20
N LEU A 53 8.40 0.22 -3.49
CA LEU A 53 8.22 -1.03 -2.76
C LEU A 53 8.70 -0.88 -1.31
N ALA A 54 9.90 -0.33 -1.10
CA ALA A 54 10.44 -0.07 0.23
C ALA A 54 9.50 0.85 1.03
N ALA A 55 9.07 1.97 0.46
CA ALA A 55 8.11 2.88 1.11
C ALA A 55 6.74 2.22 1.38
N SER A 56 6.35 1.22 0.61
CA SER A 56 5.14 0.44 0.89
C SER A 56 5.34 -0.58 2.01
N GLN A 57 6.52 -1.19 2.10
CA GLN A 57 6.88 -2.12 3.15
C GLN A 57 6.99 -1.42 4.50
N ASP A 58 7.59 -0.23 4.54
CA ASP A 58 7.68 0.59 5.75
C ASP A 58 6.30 0.95 6.30
N ARG A 59 5.39 1.44 5.43
CA ARG A 59 4.00 1.74 5.81
C ARG A 59 3.26 0.50 6.31
N MET A 60 3.51 -0.66 5.71
CA MET A 60 2.89 -1.91 6.14
C MET A 60 3.41 -2.34 7.52
N ALA A 61 4.71 -2.19 7.78
CA ALA A 61 5.30 -2.47 9.08
C ALA A 61 4.71 -1.57 10.17
N GLU A 62 4.57 -0.26 9.90
CA GLU A 62 3.94 0.70 10.81
C GLU A 62 2.49 0.29 11.16
N VAL A 63 1.70 -0.10 10.16
CA VAL A 63 0.31 -0.54 10.35
C VAL A 63 0.24 -1.83 11.18
N ILE A 64 1.11 -2.80 10.92
CA ILE A 64 1.18 -4.06 11.67
C ILE A 64 1.53 -3.79 13.14
N ASP A 65 2.50 -2.91 13.41
CA ASP A 65 2.89 -2.60 14.78
C ASP A 65 1.79 -1.82 15.51
N GLN A 66 1.10 -0.90 14.82
CA GLN A 66 -0.08 -0.24 15.36
C GLN A 66 -1.20 -1.23 15.69
N GLU A 67 -1.47 -2.22 14.82
CA GLU A 67 -2.48 -3.26 15.05
C GLU A 67 -2.16 -4.08 16.31
N LYS A 68 -0.89 -4.48 16.49
CA LYS A 68 -0.45 -5.21 17.70
C LYS A 68 -0.68 -4.40 18.96
N LEU A 69 -0.31 -3.12 18.95
CA LEU A 69 -0.49 -2.22 20.10
C LEU A 69 -1.98 -2.06 20.45
N VAL A 70 -2.84 -1.88 19.45
CA VAL A 70 -4.30 -1.75 19.66
C VAL A 70 -4.87 -3.05 20.24
N LYS A 71 -4.48 -4.21 19.70
CA LYS A 71 -4.93 -5.52 20.22
C LYS A 71 -4.51 -5.72 21.67
N GLN A 72 -3.28 -5.36 22.03
CA GLN A 72 -2.81 -5.44 23.40
C GLN A 72 -3.60 -4.49 24.31
N MET A 73 -3.76 -3.23 23.91
CA MET A 73 -4.51 -2.22 24.67
C MET A 73 -5.95 -2.69 24.93
N VAL A 74 -6.64 -3.22 23.92
CA VAL A 74 -8.01 -3.74 24.06
C VAL A 74 -8.05 -4.95 25.01
N ALA A 75 -7.07 -5.86 24.93
CA ALA A 75 -6.99 -7.00 25.83
C ALA A 75 -6.80 -6.58 27.30
N GLU A 76 -5.95 -5.59 27.56
CA GLU A 76 -5.72 -5.03 28.90
C GLU A 76 -6.98 -4.37 29.46
N HIS A 77 -7.68 -3.58 28.65
CA HIS A 77 -8.96 -2.97 29.03
C HIS A 77 -10.01 -4.04 29.31
N TRP A 78 -10.09 -5.08 28.47
CA TRP A 78 -11.02 -6.18 28.69
C TRP A 78 -10.75 -6.90 30.01
N GLU A 79 -9.49 -7.21 30.32
CA GLU A 79 -9.13 -7.81 31.61
C GLU A 79 -9.55 -6.92 32.78
N ALA A 80 -9.34 -5.61 32.68
CA ALA A 80 -9.77 -4.65 33.69
C ALA A 80 -11.30 -4.62 33.86
N VAL A 81 -12.06 -4.61 32.76
CA VAL A 81 -13.53 -4.68 32.75
C VAL A 81 -14.01 -5.97 33.43
N VAL A 82 -13.43 -7.12 33.05
CA VAL A 82 -13.81 -8.42 33.62
C VAL A 82 -13.51 -8.47 35.11
N ARG A 83 -12.36 -7.96 35.57
CA ARG A 83 -12.04 -7.86 37.01
C ARG A 83 -13.03 -6.96 37.74
N LEU A 84 -13.41 -5.84 37.13
CA LEU A 84 -14.35 -4.88 37.72
C LEU A 84 -15.77 -5.46 37.85
N LEU A 85 -16.20 -6.26 36.87
CA LEU A 85 -17.55 -6.83 36.79
C LEU A 85 -17.63 -8.27 37.34
N TRP A 86 -16.54 -8.83 37.86
CA TRP A 86 -16.48 -10.23 38.29
C TRP A 86 -17.50 -10.59 39.38
N GLU A 87 -17.82 -9.66 40.28
CA GLU A 87 -18.79 -9.89 41.35
C GLU A 87 -20.26 -9.78 40.89
N GLU A 88 -20.49 -9.39 39.64
CA GLU A 88 -21.84 -9.13 39.13
C GLU A 88 -22.51 -10.41 38.64
N ARG A 89 -23.62 -10.79 39.27
CA ARG A 89 -24.42 -12.00 38.96
C ARG A 89 -24.90 -12.12 37.51
N TRP A 90 -24.86 -11.05 36.72
CA TRP A 90 -25.30 -11.01 35.33
C TRP A 90 -24.16 -11.12 34.33
N PHE A 91 -22.90 -11.04 34.76
CA PHE A 91 -21.75 -11.08 33.87
C PHE A 91 -21.20 -12.51 33.77
N THR A 92 -21.17 -13.06 32.56
CA THR A 92 -20.55 -14.35 32.28
C THR A 92 -19.20 -14.10 31.64
N MET A 93 -18.14 -14.74 32.15
CA MET A 93 -16.80 -14.56 31.62
C MET A 93 -16.75 -14.98 30.15
N THR A 94 -16.49 -14.00 29.30
CA THR A 94 -16.36 -14.19 27.85
C THR A 94 -14.94 -13.81 27.44
N THR A 95 -14.47 -14.42 26.35
CA THR A 95 -13.21 -14.02 25.72
C THR A 95 -13.31 -12.59 25.19
N VAL A 96 -12.16 -11.94 24.97
CA VAL A 96 -12.12 -10.61 24.33
C VAL A 96 -12.98 -10.64 23.05
N PRO A 97 -13.91 -9.70 22.86
CA PRO A 97 -14.71 -9.62 21.64
C PRO A 97 -13.82 -9.47 20.39
N GLY A 98 -14.24 -10.09 19.29
CA GLY A 98 -13.56 -9.92 18.00
C GLY A 98 -13.74 -8.50 17.43
N PRO A 99 -12.92 -8.12 16.44
CA PRO A 99 -13.08 -6.84 15.73
C PRO A 99 -14.47 -6.73 15.08
N ASP A 100 -15.07 -5.54 15.14
CA ASP A 100 -16.34 -5.24 14.47
C ASP A 100 -16.07 -4.56 13.12
N GLU A 101 -16.24 -5.32 12.03
CA GLU A 101 -16.04 -4.87 10.66
C GLU A 101 -17.14 -3.90 10.15
N SER A 102 -18.23 -3.73 10.90
CA SER A 102 -19.31 -2.80 10.53
C SER A 102 -18.97 -1.34 10.85
N VAL A 103 -17.91 -1.11 11.64
CA VAL A 103 -17.47 0.20 12.08
C VAL A 103 -16.78 0.95 10.93
N PRO A 104 -17.20 2.19 10.61
CA PRO A 104 -16.61 2.95 9.51
C PRO A 104 -15.12 3.24 9.75
N PRO A 105 -14.30 3.31 8.70
CA PRO A 105 -12.90 3.69 8.86
C PRO A 105 -12.80 5.15 9.36
N ARG A 106 -12.09 5.35 10.47
CA ARG A 106 -11.77 6.67 11.06
C ARG A 106 -10.34 6.66 11.57
N ASP A 107 -9.85 7.82 11.99
CA ASP A 107 -8.53 7.91 12.65
C ASP A 107 -8.53 7.03 13.91
N GLN A 108 -7.52 6.16 14.05
CA GLN A 108 -7.40 5.24 15.18
C GLN A 108 -7.40 5.97 16.53
N ARG A 109 -6.93 7.22 16.61
CA ARG A 109 -6.94 8.02 17.82
C ARG A 109 -8.35 8.29 18.32
N GLU A 110 -9.31 8.46 17.42
CA GLU A 110 -10.72 8.64 17.80
C GLU A 110 -11.26 7.39 18.49
N TYR A 111 -10.94 6.19 17.97
CA TYR A 111 -11.34 4.93 18.60
C TYR A 111 -10.65 4.71 19.94
N ASN A 112 -9.36 5.03 20.05
CA ASN A 112 -8.64 4.94 21.31
C ASN A 112 -9.24 5.88 22.36
N THR A 113 -9.52 7.14 21.99
CA THR A 113 -10.20 8.10 22.89
C THR A 113 -11.59 7.62 23.28
N ALA A 114 -12.38 7.08 22.33
CA ALA A 114 -13.70 6.54 22.63
C ALA A 114 -13.63 5.35 23.60
N LEU A 115 -12.65 4.46 23.44
CA LEU A 115 -12.40 3.34 24.34
C LEU A 115 -12.08 3.82 25.76
N GLU A 116 -11.14 4.77 25.90
CA GLU A 116 -10.76 5.34 27.20
C GLU A 116 -11.94 6.02 27.90
N LEU A 117 -12.74 6.80 27.15
CA LEU A 117 -13.93 7.45 27.68
C LEU A 117 -14.98 6.43 28.15
N ALA A 118 -15.22 5.38 27.36
CA ALA A 118 -16.15 4.32 27.71
C ALA A 118 -15.69 3.56 28.96
N PHE A 119 -14.40 3.25 29.04
CA PHE A 119 -13.81 2.58 30.20
C PHE A 119 -13.93 3.42 31.47
N ARG A 120 -13.58 4.72 31.40
CA ARG A 120 -13.73 5.64 32.53
C ARG A 120 -15.20 5.76 32.97
N ALA A 121 -16.13 5.85 32.03
CA ALA A 121 -17.55 5.90 32.35
C ALA A 121 -18.02 4.63 33.08
N LEU A 122 -17.50 3.47 32.72
CA LEU A 122 -17.76 2.21 33.41
C LEU A 122 -17.20 2.22 34.84
N GLU A 123 -15.96 2.67 35.04
CA GLU A 123 -15.36 2.80 36.37
C GLU A 123 -16.16 3.75 37.27
N GLU A 124 -16.59 4.89 36.75
CA GLU A 124 -17.40 5.84 37.51
C GLU A 124 -18.77 5.25 37.88
N ALA A 125 -19.39 4.49 36.97
CA ALA A 125 -20.67 3.82 37.24
C ALA A 125 -20.54 2.70 38.28
N SER A 126 -19.47 1.90 38.21
CA SER A 126 -19.23 0.81 39.17
C SER A 126 -18.95 1.35 40.57
N GLN A 127 -18.15 2.42 40.69
CA GLN A 127 -17.87 3.07 41.98
C GLN A 127 -19.13 3.64 42.63
N LYS A 128 -19.96 4.37 41.86
CA LYS A 128 -21.24 4.91 42.36
C LYS A 128 -22.13 3.79 42.90
N ARG A 129 -22.19 2.66 42.21
CA ARG A 129 -22.99 1.50 42.64
C ARG A 129 -22.42 0.81 43.88
N ALA A 130 -21.10 0.64 43.97
CA ALA A 130 -20.45 0.10 45.16
C ALA A 130 -20.74 0.95 46.41
N LEU A 131 -20.74 2.28 46.27
CA LEU A 131 -21.11 3.20 47.35
C LEU A 131 -22.58 3.05 47.77
N LEU A 132 -23.49 2.85 46.82
CA LEU A 132 -24.91 2.60 47.11
C LEU A 132 -25.13 1.25 47.83
N ARG A 133 -24.41 0.20 47.42
CA ARG A 133 -24.46 -1.13 48.06
C ARG A 133 -23.91 -1.11 49.50
N ARG A 134 -22.87 -0.32 49.78
CA ARG A 134 -22.29 -0.18 51.13
C ARG A 134 -23.16 0.64 52.10
N LYS A 135 -24.08 1.46 51.58
CA LYS A 135 -24.94 2.36 52.37
C LYS A 135 -26.37 1.82 52.56
N GLY A 136 -26.68 0.65 52.01
CA GLY A 136 -27.91 -0.09 52.32
C GLY A 136 -27.74 -0.92 53.61
N PRO A 137 -28.79 -1.04 54.45
CA PRO A 137 -28.76 -1.72 55.75
C PRO A 137 -28.45 -3.21 55.65
#